data_AF-X1N3U2-F1
#
_entry.id   AF-X1N3U2-F1
#
_cell.length_a   1.000
_cell.length_b   1.000
_cell.length_c   1.000
_cell.angle_alpha   90.00
_cell.angle_beta   90.00
_cell.angle_gamma   90.00
#
_symmetry.space_group_name_H-M   'P 1'
#
loop_
_entity.id
_entity.type
_entity.pdbx_description
1 polymer ?
#
loop_
_entity_poly.entity_id
_entity_poly.type
_entity_poly.pdbx_seq_one_letter_code
_entity_poly.pdbx_strand_id
1 'polypeptide(L)'
;MGFKISEITKFYENKPKNLVQALRDIHQKQSYITSEQLKEVAQNLNLSLSKVYSTTTFYTLLSPNPKGKYVIKICSSTPCYMAGSENLLKYFKDKLKIQEGETTADGLFTLEMTSCLGICAVAPAMMVNNKVYGDLTPKKLDQIIEKCQTGEIETEKLISLGANILDKEEKIVLQNCGIINPESIEDYKKKGGYAALSKA
;
A
#
# COMPACT_ATOMS: atom_id res chain seq x y z
N MET A 1 0.56 -25.47 3.16
CA MET A 1 -0.67 -25.27 3.95
C MET A 1 -1.74 -24.79 2.99
N GLY A 2 -2.58 -25.68 2.47
CA GLY A 2 -3.62 -25.32 1.49
C GLY A 2 -4.87 -24.84 2.21
N PHE A 3 -5.32 -23.62 1.95
CA PHE A 3 -6.63 -23.15 2.41
C PHE A 3 -7.70 -23.54 1.39
N LYS A 4 -8.91 -23.83 1.84
CA LYS A 4 -10.03 -24.14 0.95
C LYS A 4 -10.77 -22.87 0.57
N ILE A 5 -10.98 -22.63 -0.72
CA ILE A 5 -11.72 -21.47 -1.21
C ILE A 5 -13.18 -21.53 -0.74
N SER A 6 -13.76 -22.73 -0.72
CA SER A 6 -15.09 -22.97 -0.15
C SER A 6 -15.28 -22.48 1.29
N GLU A 7 -14.23 -22.43 2.13
CA GLU A 7 -14.33 -21.88 3.49
C GLU A 7 -14.45 -20.36 3.47
N ILE A 8 -13.68 -19.69 2.61
CA ILE A 8 -13.69 -18.23 2.46
C ILE A 8 -15.03 -17.77 1.87
N THR A 9 -15.53 -18.45 0.83
CA THR A 9 -16.81 -18.08 0.22
C THR A 9 -17.99 -18.32 1.18
N LYS A 10 -17.94 -19.40 1.97
CA LYS A 10 -18.93 -19.69 3.01
C LYS A 10 -18.94 -18.65 4.12
N PHE A 11 -17.78 -18.14 4.55
CA PHE A 11 -17.69 -17.04 5.51
C PHE A 11 -18.49 -15.81 5.04
N TYR A 12 -18.53 -15.58 3.74
CA TYR A 12 -19.29 -14.51 3.10
C TYR A 12 -20.71 -14.92 2.65
N GLU A 13 -21.24 -16.02 3.20
CA GLU A 13 -22.57 -16.57 2.90
C GLU A 13 -22.82 -16.86 1.41
N ASN A 14 -21.76 -17.07 0.63
CA ASN A 14 -21.81 -17.26 -0.82
C ASN A 14 -22.60 -16.17 -1.58
N LYS A 15 -22.67 -14.95 -1.04
CA LYS A 15 -23.44 -13.87 -1.68
C LYS A 15 -22.62 -13.20 -2.78
N PRO A 16 -23.15 -13.03 -4.01
CA PRO A 16 -22.47 -12.36 -5.12
C PRO A 16 -21.88 -10.97 -4.79
N LYS A 17 -22.55 -10.23 -3.90
CA LYS A 17 -22.11 -8.90 -3.45
C LYS A 17 -20.76 -8.91 -2.71
N ASN A 18 -20.33 -10.06 -2.21
CA ASN A 18 -19.09 -10.23 -1.45
C ASN A 18 -17.93 -10.76 -2.32
N LEU A 19 -18.09 -10.80 -3.65
CA LEU A 19 -17.07 -11.31 -4.58
C LEU A 19 -15.68 -10.68 -4.35
N VAL A 20 -15.63 -9.35 -4.23
CA VAL A 20 -14.37 -8.62 -4.06
C VAL A 20 -13.69 -8.96 -2.74
N GLN A 21 -14.47 -9.09 -1.66
CA GLN A 21 -13.95 -9.45 -0.34
C GLN A 21 -13.42 -10.89 -0.33
N ALA A 22 -14.15 -11.83 -0.93
CA ALA A 22 -13.70 -13.21 -1.06
C ALA A 22 -12.40 -13.30 -1.88
N LEU A 23 -12.32 -12.62 -3.04
CA LEU A 23 -11.10 -12.59 -3.86
C LEU A 23 -9.93 -11.94 -3.14
N ARG A 24 -10.17 -10.87 -2.38
CA ARG A 24 -9.13 -10.20 -1.57
C ARG A 24 -8.56 -11.14 -0.51
N ASP A 25 -9.40 -11.87 0.20
CA ASP A 25 -8.97 -12.77 1.27
C ASP A 25 -8.23 -14.00 0.71
N ILE A 26 -8.65 -14.50 -0.47
CA ILE A 26 -7.90 -15.51 -1.22
C ILE A 26 -6.51 -14.96 -1.61
N HIS A 27 -6.47 -13.74 -2.16
CA HIS A 27 -5.22 -13.10 -2.54
C HIS A 27 -4.29 -12.85 -1.35
N GLN A 28 -4.82 -12.47 -0.17
CA GLN A 28 -4.00 -12.29 1.03
C GLN A 28 -3.26 -13.55 1.45
N LYS A 29 -3.81 -14.73 1.16
CA LYS A 29 -3.20 -16.01 1.55
C LYS A 29 -2.12 -16.51 0.59
N GLN A 30 -2.09 -16.06 -0.66
CA GLN A 30 -1.16 -16.61 -1.66
C GLN A 30 -0.60 -15.60 -2.68
N SER A 31 -0.90 -14.29 -2.58
CA SER A 31 -0.42 -13.20 -3.43
C SER A 31 -0.78 -13.26 -4.93
N TYR A 32 -1.57 -14.26 -5.35
CA TYR A 32 -2.12 -14.40 -6.70
C TYR A 32 -3.43 -15.23 -6.67
N ILE A 33 -4.14 -15.33 -7.80
CA ILE A 33 -5.35 -16.16 -7.91
C ILE A 33 -5.34 -16.92 -9.24
N THR A 34 -5.25 -18.24 -9.19
CA THR A 34 -5.20 -19.06 -10.41
C THR A 34 -6.57 -19.15 -11.09
N SER A 35 -6.58 -19.48 -12.39
CA SER A 35 -7.83 -19.65 -13.13
C SER A 35 -8.73 -20.75 -12.54
N GLU A 36 -8.16 -21.80 -11.94
CA GLU A 36 -8.92 -22.85 -11.25
C GLU A 36 -9.63 -22.30 -10.01
N GLN A 37 -8.94 -21.45 -9.25
CA GLN A 37 -9.49 -20.80 -8.07
C GLN A 37 -10.61 -19.82 -8.43
N LEU A 38 -10.47 -19.08 -9.54
CA LEU A 38 -11.54 -18.22 -10.06
C LEU A 38 -12.78 -19.03 -10.48
N LYS A 39 -12.59 -20.23 -11.05
CA LYS A 39 -13.70 -21.15 -11.36
C LYS A 39 -14.40 -21.64 -10.09
N GLU A 40 -13.65 -22.01 -9.06
CA GLU A 40 -14.23 -22.43 -7.77
C GLU A 40 -15.01 -21.29 -7.12
N VAL A 41 -14.48 -20.07 -7.12
CA VAL A 41 -15.18 -18.87 -6.61
C VAL A 41 -16.47 -18.61 -7.39
N ALA A 42 -16.44 -18.72 -8.72
CA ALA A 42 -17.62 -18.55 -9.57
C ALA A 42 -18.72 -19.57 -9.24
N GLN A 43 -18.35 -20.84 -9.06
CA GLN A 43 -19.27 -21.91 -8.68
C GLN A 43 -19.87 -21.66 -7.29
N ASN A 44 -19.05 -21.33 -6.30
CA ASN A 44 -19.51 -21.13 -4.93
C ASN A 44 -20.44 -19.92 -4.78
N LEU A 45 -20.18 -18.84 -5.52
CA LEU A 45 -20.99 -17.61 -5.49
C LEU A 45 -22.16 -17.62 -6.48
N ASN A 46 -22.34 -18.70 -7.25
CA ASN A 46 -23.31 -18.81 -8.32
C ASN A 46 -23.23 -17.64 -9.33
N LEU A 47 -22.01 -17.33 -9.76
CA LEU A 47 -21.69 -16.25 -10.70
C LEU A 47 -21.09 -16.80 -12.00
N SER A 48 -21.20 -16.05 -13.10
CA SER A 48 -20.50 -16.40 -14.33
C SER A 48 -18.99 -16.22 -14.17
N LEU A 49 -18.20 -17.13 -14.77
CA LEU A 49 -16.74 -17.02 -14.76
C LEU A 49 -16.26 -15.69 -15.37
N SER A 50 -16.95 -15.22 -16.41
CA SER A 50 -16.67 -13.91 -17.03
C SER A 50 -16.75 -12.77 -16.01
N LYS A 51 -17.80 -12.74 -15.18
CA LYS A 51 -17.95 -11.70 -14.14
C LYS A 51 -16.80 -11.73 -13.13
N VAL A 52 -16.43 -12.92 -12.67
CA VAL A 52 -15.33 -13.12 -11.72
C VAL A 52 -13.99 -12.71 -12.33
N TYR A 53 -13.75 -13.07 -13.59
CA TYR A 53 -12.53 -12.71 -14.32
C TYR A 53 -12.45 -11.20 -14.54
N SER A 54 -13.53 -10.56 -15.02
CA SER A 54 -13.59 -9.11 -15.17
C SER A 54 -13.31 -8.36 -13.87
N THR A 55 -13.87 -8.83 -12.74
CA THR A 55 -13.59 -8.24 -11.43
C THR A 55 -12.14 -8.42 -11.02
N THR A 56 -11.55 -9.60 -11.27
CA THR A 56 -10.15 -9.90 -10.93
C THR A 56 -9.19 -9.03 -11.74
N THR A 57 -9.43 -8.86 -13.04
CA THR A 57 -8.58 -8.01 -13.90
C THR A 57 -8.78 -6.52 -13.68
N PHE A 58 -9.94 -6.11 -13.14
CA PHE A 58 -10.25 -4.70 -12.91
C PHE A 58 -9.47 -4.11 -11.73
N TYR A 59 -9.27 -4.87 -10.66
CA TYR A 59 -8.55 -4.40 -9.48
C TYR A 59 -7.06 -4.75 -9.57
N THR A 60 -6.18 -3.76 -9.68
CA THR A 60 -4.71 -3.93 -9.71
C THR A 60 -4.15 -4.69 -8.49
N LEU A 61 -4.88 -4.70 -7.37
CA LEU A 61 -4.52 -5.48 -6.19
C LEU A 61 -4.57 -6.99 -6.48
N LEU A 62 -5.55 -7.45 -7.26
CA LEU A 62 -5.77 -8.85 -7.55
C LEU A 62 -4.94 -9.22 -8.78
N SER A 63 -4.03 -10.17 -8.64
CA SER A 63 -3.22 -10.65 -9.77
C SER A 63 -3.56 -12.09 -10.13
N PRO A 64 -3.85 -12.39 -11.40
CA PRO A 64 -4.01 -13.76 -11.87
C PRO A 64 -2.67 -14.49 -12.10
N ASN A 65 -1.56 -13.75 -12.12
CA ASN A 65 -0.24 -14.29 -12.43
C ASN A 65 0.48 -14.69 -11.14
N PRO A 66 1.24 -15.79 -11.14
CA PRO A 66 2.04 -16.19 -10.00
C PRO A 66 3.06 -15.09 -9.67
N LYS A 67 3.04 -14.65 -8.41
CA LYS A 67 3.97 -13.67 -7.87
C LYS A 67 4.92 -14.35 -6.89
N GLY A 68 6.08 -13.73 -6.71
CA GLY A 68 7.02 -14.13 -5.69
C GLY A 68 6.48 -13.89 -4.28
N LYS A 69 7.17 -14.46 -3.29
CA LYS A 69 6.80 -14.34 -1.87
C LYS A 69 6.71 -12.88 -1.39
N TYR A 70 7.55 -12.00 -1.94
CA TYR A 70 7.65 -10.58 -1.61
C TYR A 70 7.41 -9.73 -2.87
N VAL A 71 6.25 -9.09 -2.92
CA VAL A 71 5.89 -8.16 -4.00
C VAL A 71 6.32 -6.76 -3.60
N ILE A 72 7.34 -6.24 -4.28
CA ILE A 72 7.89 -4.90 -4.08
C ILE A 72 7.15 -3.96 -5.03
N LYS A 73 6.44 -2.99 -4.47
CA LYS A 73 5.70 -1.96 -5.20
C LYS A 73 6.33 -0.59 -4.94
N ILE A 74 6.85 0.04 -5.98
CA ILE A 74 7.48 1.37 -5.89
C ILE A 74 6.49 2.43 -6.36
N CYS A 75 6.35 3.51 -5.58
CA CYS A 75 5.45 4.60 -5.92
C CYS A 75 6.01 5.45 -7.07
N SER A 76 5.26 5.55 -8.17
CA SER A 76 5.62 6.32 -9.37
C SER A 76 4.97 7.70 -9.45
N SER A 77 4.22 8.12 -8.43
CA SER A 77 3.58 9.44 -8.39
C SER A 77 4.61 10.58 -8.37
N THR A 78 4.22 11.75 -8.85
CA THR A 78 5.08 12.94 -9.00
C THR A 78 5.92 13.27 -7.76
N PRO A 79 5.37 13.26 -6.52
CA PRO A 79 6.18 13.55 -5.33
C PRO A 79 7.30 12.53 -5.10
N CYS A 80 7.03 11.24 -5.33
CA CYS A 80 8.04 10.20 -5.20
C CYS A 80 9.04 10.24 -6.35
N TYR A 81 8.60 10.57 -7.56
CA TYR A 81 9.47 10.77 -8.71
C TYR A 81 10.48 11.89 -8.47
N MET A 82 10.01 13.05 -7.99
CA MET A 82 10.87 14.18 -7.62
C MET A 82 11.82 13.84 -6.46
N ALA A 83 11.41 12.97 -5.53
CA ALA A 83 12.25 12.45 -4.45
C ALA A 83 13.20 11.33 -4.89
N GLY A 84 13.24 10.97 -6.19
CA GLY A 84 14.18 10.01 -6.75
C GLY A 84 13.71 8.56 -6.76
N SER A 85 12.41 8.28 -6.92
CA SER A 85 11.89 6.90 -7.04
C SER A 85 12.43 6.11 -8.24
N GLU A 86 12.91 6.78 -9.29
CA GLU A 86 13.61 6.11 -10.39
C GLU A 86 14.93 5.47 -9.95
N ASN A 87 15.66 6.12 -9.04
CA ASN A 87 16.91 5.57 -8.50
C ASN A 87 16.64 4.31 -7.68
N LEU A 88 15.50 4.25 -6.98
CA LEU A 88 15.04 3.05 -6.28
C LEU A 88 14.76 1.92 -7.26
N LEU A 89 14.01 2.19 -8.33
CA LEU A 89 13.73 1.20 -9.36
C LEU A 89 15.02 0.66 -9.96
N LYS A 90 15.94 1.54 -10.37
CA LYS A 90 17.24 1.15 -10.92
C LYS A 90 18.05 0.30 -9.93
N TYR A 91 18.09 0.70 -8.66
CA TYR A 91 18.77 -0.07 -7.62
C TYR A 91 18.25 -1.50 -7.51
N PHE A 92 16.92 -1.69 -7.53
CA PHE A 92 16.34 -3.04 -7.51
C PHE A 92 16.62 -3.83 -8.79
N LYS A 93 16.56 -3.18 -9.96
CA LYS A 93 16.91 -3.83 -11.23
C LYS A 93 18.35 -4.33 -11.23
N ASP A 94 19.29 -3.53 -10.75
CA ASP A 94 20.71 -3.88 -10.70
C ASP A 94 20.99 -4.96 -9.64
N LYS A 95 20.36 -4.88 -8.47
CA LYS A 95 20.57 -5.81 -7.35
C LYS A 95 19.93 -7.19 -7.58
N LEU A 96 18.68 -7.21 -8.03
CA LEU A 96 17.88 -8.43 -8.21
C LEU A 96 17.98 -8.98 -9.64
N LYS A 97 18.55 -8.23 -10.59
CA LYS A 97 18.69 -8.59 -12.01
C LYS A 97 17.35 -8.92 -12.69
N ILE A 98 16.30 -8.18 -12.34
CA ILE A 98 14.96 -8.30 -12.91
C ILE A 98 14.48 -6.97 -13.50
N GLN A 99 13.54 -7.01 -14.44
CA GLN A 99 12.83 -5.81 -14.92
C GLN A 99 11.57 -5.52 -14.10
N GLU A 100 10.93 -4.39 -14.43
CA GLU A 100 9.60 -4.07 -13.92
C GLU A 100 8.57 -5.09 -14.43
N GLY A 101 7.74 -5.60 -13.53
CA GLY A 101 6.73 -6.63 -13.78
C GLY A 101 7.27 -8.06 -13.68
N GLU A 102 8.58 -8.24 -13.53
CA GLU A 102 9.20 -9.56 -13.48
C GLU A 102 9.37 -10.08 -12.05
N THR A 103 9.48 -11.41 -11.96
CA THR A 103 9.75 -12.13 -10.72
C THR A 103 11.13 -12.78 -10.81
N THR A 104 11.91 -12.72 -9.73
CA THR A 104 13.22 -13.37 -9.63
C THR A 104 13.11 -14.88 -9.90
N ALA A 105 14.15 -15.48 -10.47
CA ALA A 105 14.22 -16.93 -10.73
C ALA A 105 13.98 -17.78 -9.46
N ASP A 106 14.37 -17.28 -8.29
CA ASP A 106 14.17 -17.94 -7.00
C ASP A 106 12.71 -17.89 -6.50
N GLY A 107 11.81 -17.20 -7.21
CA GLY A 107 10.41 -17.01 -6.81
C GLY A 107 10.21 -16.19 -5.53
N LEU A 108 11.25 -15.48 -5.08
CA LEU A 108 11.21 -14.71 -3.83
C LEU A 108 10.69 -13.29 -4.03
N PHE A 109 11.12 -12.58 -5.07
CA PHE A 109 10.79 -11.17 -5.27
C PHE A 109 10.07 -10.91 -6.60
N THR A 110 9.04 -10.08 -6.56
CA THR A 110 8.41 -9.50 -7.76
C THR A 110 8.53 -7.98 -7.68
N LEU A 111 8.97 -7.34 -8.76
CA LEU A 111 9.13 -5.89 -8.82
C LEU A 111 7.99 -5.27 -9.63
N GLU A 112 7.21 -4.37 -9.03
CA GLU A 112 6.11 -3.67 -9.70
C GLU A 112 6.18 -2.17 -9.43
N MET A 113 5.79 -1.37 -10.41
CA MET A 113 5.48 0.04 -10.18
C MET A 113 4.01 0.18 -9.83
N THR A 114 3.71 1.07 -8.89
CA THR A 114 2.34 1.36 -8.49
C THR A 114 2.11 2.86 -8.45
N SER A 115 0.84 3.24 -8.54
CA SER A 115 0.40 4.61 -8.41
C SER A 115 0.63 5.15 -6.99
N CYS A 116 0.03 6.29 -6.66
CA CYS A 116 0.21 6.92 -5.36
C CYS A 116 -0.12 5.98 -4.19
N LEU A 117 0.83 5.85 -3.24
CA LEU A 117 0.64 5.12 -1.98
C LEU A 117 0.02 5.97 -0.86
N GLY A 118 -0.22 7.26 -1.10
CA GLY A 118 -0.82 8.17 -0.12
C GLY A 118 0.10 8.62 1.02
N ILE A 119 1.39 8.25 0.97
CA ILE A 119 2.38 8.56 2.03
C ILE A 119 3.48 9.50 1.53
N CYS A 120 3.08 10.54 0.77
CA CYS A 120 4.01 11.49 0.15
C CYS A 120 4.90 12.24 1.16
N ALA A 121 4.45 12.36 2.42
CA ALA A 121 5.21 13.02 3.48
C ALA A 121 6.54 12.31 3.84
N VAL A 122 6.70 11.04 3.46
CA VAL A 122 7.93 10.26 3.62
C VAL A 122 8.46 9.77 2.28
N ALA A 123 8.25 10.55 1.22
CA ALA A 123 8.82 10.23 -0.08
C ALA A 123 10.37 10.19 -0.02
N PRO A 124 11.03 9.29 -0.76
CA PRO A 124 10.44 8.31 -1.67
C PRO A 124 9.87 7.08 -0.94
N ALA A 125 8.76 6.56 -1.46
CA ALA A 125 7.93 5.55 -0.82
C ALA A 125 7.87 4.22 -1.59
N MET A 126 7.79 3.11 -0.85
CA MET A 126 7.70 1.75 -1.37
C MET A 126 6.80 0.90 -0.47
N MET A 127 6.23 -0.16 -1.00
CA MET A 127 5.49 -1.17 -0.26
C MET A 127 6.05 -2.56 -0.58
N VAL A 128 6.26 -3.38 0.44
CA VAL A 128 6.57 -4.81 0.27
C VAL A 128 5.41 -5.60 0.84
N ASN A 129 4.70 -6.33 -0.03
CA ASN A 129 3.41 -6.96 0.27
C ASN A 129 2.41 -5.93 0.83
N ASN A 130 2.15 -5.94 2.14
CA ASN A 130 1.23 -5.00 2.81
C ASN A 130 1.97 -3.98 3.70
N LYS A 131 3.30 -4.09 3.81
CA LYS A 131 4.09 -3.22 4.66
C LYS A 131 4.67 -2.08 3.85
N VAL A 132 4.37 -0.87 4.29
CA VAL A 132 4.82 0.35 3.63
C VAL A 132 6.14 0.81 4.26
N TYR A 133 7.01 1.39 3.45
CA TYR A 133 8.30 1.94 3.81
C TYR A 133 8.46 3.33 3.18
N GLY A 134 9.01 4.28 3.94
CA GLY A 134 9.30 5.63 3.49
C GLY A 134 10.69 6.09 3.92
N ASP A 135 11.08 7.29 3.49
CA ASP A 135 12.40 7.87 3.70
C ASP A 135 13.50 6.87 3.30
N LEU A 136 13.34 6.31 2.10
CA LEU A 136 14.16 5.20 1.64
C LEU A 136 15.54 5.69 1.19
N THR A 137 16.57 5.03 1.71
CA THR A 137 17.97 5.22 1.30
C THR A 137 18.55 3.88 0.87
N PRO A 138 19.60 3.84 0.04
CA PRO A 138 20.21 2.58 -0.42
C PRO A 138 20.55 1.62 0.73
N LYS A 139 21.06 2.14 1.86
CA LYS A 139 21.34 1.34 3.06
C LYS A 139 20.07 0.69 3.66
N LYS A 140 18.96 1.44 3.72
CA LYS A 140 17.67 0.88 4.18
C LYS A 140 17.14 -0.17 3.19
N LEU A 141 17.37 -0.01 1.89
CA LEU A 141 16.97 -1.01 0.90
C LEU A 141 17.70 -2.33 1.09
N ASP A 142 19.03 -2.31 1.28
CA ASP A 142 19.80 -3.51 1.60
C ASP A 142 19.25 -4.23 2.84
N GLN A 143 18.97 -3.49 3.91
CA GLN A 143 18.37 -4.04 5.14
C GLN A 143 16.97 -4.64 4.89
N ILE A 144 16.16 -4.02 4.04
CA ILE A 144 14.82 -4.54 3.70
C ILE A 144 14.95 -5.84 2.91
N ILE A 145 15.88 -5.93 1.95
CA ILE A 145 16.12 -7.14 1.17
C ILE A 145 16.61 -8.28 2.08
N GLU A 146 17.57 -8.01 2.95
CA GLU A 146 18.08 -8.98 3.92
C GLU A 146 16.96 -9.51 4.83
N LYS A 147 16.12 -8.62 5.36
CA LYS A 147 14.94 -9.01 6.16
C LYS A 147 13.92 -9.83 5.39
N CYS A 148 13.75 -9.56 4.09
CA CYS A 148 12.91 -10.41 3.24
C CYS A 148 13.50 -11.83 3.14
N GLN A 149 14.82 -11.94 2.98
CA GLN A 149 15.51 -13.23 2.84
C GLN A 149 15.51 -14.04 4.13
N THR A 150 15.68 -13.40 5.30
CA THR A 150 15.62 -14.05 6.61
C THR A 150 14.20 -14.38 7.07
N GLY A 151 13.18 -13.81 6.41
CA GLY A 151 11.77 -14.08 6.70
C GLY A 151 11.18 -13.25 7.84
N GLU A 152 11.88 -12.22 8.32
CA GLU A 152 11.50 -11.41 9.50
C GLU A 152 10.48 -10.30 9.21
N ILE A 153 9.92 -10.23 8.01
CA ILE A 153 8.94 -9.19 7.69
C ILE A 153 7.57 -9.55 8.26
N GLU A 154 7.30 -9.06 9.47
CA GLU A 154 5.95 -9.02 10.04
C GLU A 154 5.03 -8.18 9.15
N THR A 155 4.07 -8.84 8.48
CA THR A 155 3.07 -8.24 7.59
C THR A 155 1.96 -7.48 8.31
N GLU A 156 1.93 -7.49 9.65
CA GLU A 156 0.78 -7.04 10.45
C GLU A 156 0.94 -5.68 11.13
N LYS A 157 2.13 -5.10 11.17
CA LYS A 157 2.30 -3.75 11.71
C LYS A 157 1.96 -2.70 10.64
N LEU A 158 0.72 -2.22 10.68
CA LEU A 158 0.38 -0.86 10.26
C LEU A 158 1.46 0.06 10.82
N ILE A 159 2.13 0.80 9.95
CA ILE A 159 3.16 1.74 10.36
C ILE A 159 2.53 2.67 11.40
N SER A 160 3.05 2.69 12.62
CA SER A 160 3.05 3.95 13.36
C SER A 160 3.80 4.90 12.45
N LEU A 161 3.11 5.85 11.80
CA LEU A 161 3.76 6.98 11.13
C LEU A 161 4.52 7.76 12.21
N GLY A 162 5.64 7.19 12.68
CA GLY A 162 6.65 7.83 13.51
C GLY A 162 7.54 8.72 12.64
N ALA A 163 6.98 9.18 11.54
CA ALA A 163 7.47 10.34 10.88
C ALA A 163 6.93 11.49 11.72
N ASN A 164 7.76 11.97 12.64
CA ASN A 164 7.64 13.28 13.29
C ASN A 164 7.71 14.40 12.23
N ILE A 165 6.86 14.32 11.21
CA ILE A 165 6.72 15.28 10.10
C ILE A 165 6.32 16.61 10.71
N LEU A 166 5.35 16.56 11.62
CA LEU A 166 4.85 17.73 12.35
C LEU A 166 5.88 18.40 13.26
N ASP A 167 6.96 17.71 13.65
CA ASP A 167 8.00 18.31 14.50
C ASP A 167 9.05 19.07 13.68
N LYS A 168 9.16 18.76 12.38
CA LYS A 168 10.06 19.44 11.45
C LYS A 168 9.39 20.61 10.73
N GLU A 169 8.06 20.70 10.78
CA GLU A 169 7.28 21.71 10.09
C GLU A 169 6.90 22.87 11.02
N GLU A 170 7.02 24.09 10.52
CA GLU A 170 6.47 25.26 11.19
C GLU A 170 4.95 25.25 11.08
N LYS A 171 4.26 25.14 12.22
CA LYS A 171 2.80 24.97 12.27
C LYS A 171 2.09 26.30 12.08
N ILE A 172 2.10 26.91 10.90
CA ILE A 172 1.48 28.23 10.70
C ILE A 172 -0.04 28.20 10.91
N VAL A 173 -0.74 27.22 10.34
CA VAL A 173 -2.21 27.10 10.51
C VAL A 173 -2.55 26.44 11.85
N LEU A 174 -1.78 25.42 12.24
CA LEU A 174 -2.03 24.62 13.43
C LEU A 174 -1.39 25.19 14.71
N GLN A 175 -0.73 26.35 14.66
CA GLN A 175 -0.08 26.99 15.82
C GLN A 175 -1.02 27.18 16.99
N ASN A 176 -2.32 27.35 16.73
CA ASN A 176 -3.32 27.60 17.76
C ASN A 176 -4.07 26.32 18.19
N CYS A 177 -3.88 25.18 17.51
CA CYS A 177 -4.53 23.92 17.86
C CYS A 177 -4.04 23.44 19.24
N GLY A 178 -4.99 23.25 20.17
CA GLY A 178 -4.69 22.87 21.56
C GLY A 178 -4.21 24.01 22.45
N ILE A 179 -4.09 25.23 21.91
CA ILE A 179 -3.69 26.45 22.66
C ILE A 179 -4.89 27.39 22.85
N ILE A 180 -5.76 27.50 21.85
CA ILE A 180 -7.01 28.27 21.97
C ILE A 180 -8.21 27.33 22.04
N ASN A 181 -9.27 27.78 22.70
CA ASN A 181 -10.58 27.17 22.52
C ASN A 181 -11.14 27.57 21.14
N PRO A 182 -11.33 26.64 20.19
CA PRO A 182 -11.83 26.95 18.85
C PRO A 182 -13.26 27.49 18.84
N GLU A 183 -14.03 27.26 19.91
CA GLU A 183 -15.41 27.74 20.06
C GLU A 183 -15.47 29.15 20.68
N SER A 184 -14.34 29.67 21.21
CA SER A 184 -14.27 30.98 21.84
C SER A 184 -13.78 32.06 20.87
N ILE A 185 -14.69 32.94 20.46
CA ILE A 185 -14.34 34.11 19.64
C ILE A 185 -13.40 35.07 20.37
N GLU A 186 -13.45 35.12 21.69
CA GLU A 186 -12.57 35.99 22.50
C GLU A 186 -11.12 35.50 22.47
N ASP A 187 -10.89 34.19 22.58
CA ASP A 187 -9.55 33.62 22.51
C ASP A 187 -8.97 33.73 21.09
N TYR A 188 -9.81 33.63 20.06
CA TYR A 188 -9.42 33.93 18.68
C TYR A 188 -8.97 35.40 18.52
N LYS A 189 -9.72 36.36 19.08
CA LYS A 189 -9.36 37.79 19.07
C LYS A 189 -8.06 38.08 19.84
N LYS A 190 -7.84 37.46 21.02
CA LYS A 190 -6.59 37.62 21.81
C LYS A 190 -5.34 37.20 21.04
N LYS A 191 -5.45 36.24 20.13
CA LYS A 191 -4.36 35.79 19.23
C LYS A 191 -4.24 36.59 17.94
N GLY A 192 -4.88 37.77 17.86
CA GLY A 192 -4.82 38.64 16.68
C GLY A 192 -5.84 38.29 15.59
N GLY A 193 -6.82 37.43 15.90
CA GLY A 193 -7.95 37.17 15.01
C GLY A 193 -8.70 38.45 14.65
N TYR A 194 -9.04 38.61 13.37
CA TYR A 194 -9.67 39.81 12.79
C TYR A 194 -8.82 41.09 12.76
N ALA A 195 -7.57 41.08 13.22
CA ALA A 195 -6.70 42.28 13.16
C ALA A 195 -6.40 42.75 11.72
N ALA A 196 -6.46 41.84 10.74
CA ALA A 196 -6.35 42.19 9.32
C ALA A 196 -7.63 42.85 8.78
N LEU A 197 -8.80 42.48 9.30
CA LEU A 197 -10.10 43.03 8.91
C LEU A 197 -10.33 44.44 9.49
N SER A 198 -9.72 44.78 10.62
CA SER A 198 -9.77 46.16 11.17
C SER A 198 -8.93 47.18 10.40
N LYS A 199 -8.09 46.73 9.45
CA LYS A 199 -7.23 47.58 8.61
C LYS A 199 -7.76 47.75 7.18
N ALA A 200 -8.86 47.09 6.83
CA ALA A 200 -9.54 47.16 5.54
C ALA A 200 -10.80 48.02 5.67
#